data_AF-A0AAQ2Q305-F1
#
_entry.id   AF-A0AAQ2Q305-F1
#
_cell.length_a   1.000
_cell.length_b   1.000
_cell.length_c   1.000
_cell.angle_alpha   90.00
_cell.angle_beta   90.00
_cell.angle_gamma   90.00
#
_symmetry.space_group_name_H-M   'P 1'
#
loop_
_entity.id
_entity.type
_entity.pdbx_description
1 polymer ?
#
loop_
_entity_poly.entity_id
_entity_poly.type
_entity_poly.pdbx_seq_one_letter_code
_entity_poly.pdbx_strand_id
1 'polypeptide(L)'
;MVHPSGKAFVRQPSAYNESHLASLTETANIIKKGGAKAILQIHHGDYQSLAQFGEVIAPSDTDNGKQSAKAMSVDEIQAVITGFGMATDLAIRAGFDGVEIHGANNYLIQQFFSPQANKRDDEWGGSLENRLRFQRSMKQKPNTTRQNLS
;
A
#
# COMPACT_ATOMS: atom_id res chain seq x y z
N MET A 1 -6.03 2.72 -2.75
CA MET A 1 -4.58 2.93 -2.50
C MET A 1 -4.30 3.25 -1.04
N VAL A 2 -3.09 2.90 -0.59
CA VAL A 2 -2.65 3.04 0.82
C VAL A 2 -1.74 4.25 1.10
N HIS A 3 -1.31 4.96 0.06
CA HIS A 3 -0.47 6.16 0.18
C HIS A 3 -0.61 7.01 -1.10
N PRO A 4 -0.51 8.36 -1.05
CA PRO A 4 -0.67 9.23 -2.22
C PRO A 4 0.27 8.92 -3.39
N SER A 5 1.53 8.53 -3.12
CA SER A 5 2.51 8.12 -4.16
C SER A 5 2.14 6.83 -4.89
N GLY A 6 1.14 6.10 -4.40
CA GLY A 6 0.71 4.81 -4.93
C GLY A 6 -0.43 4.88 -5.94
N LYS A 7 -0.74 6.05 -6.48
CA LYS A 7 -1.91 6.26 -7.35
C LYS A 7 -1.67 5.74 -8.77
N ALA A 8 -2.36 4.67 -9.15
CA ALA A 8 -2.17 3.93 -10.40
C ALA A 8 -3.24 4.22 -11.46
N PHE A 9 -4.37 4.82 -11.11
CA PHE A 9 -5.40 5.21 -12.08
C PHE A 9 -6.24 6.41 -11.65
N VAL A 10 -6.86 7.08 -12.63
CA VAL A 10 -7.74 8.22 -12.40
C VAL A 10 -8.99 7.76 -11.64
N ARG A 11 -9.45 8.55 -10.66
CA ARG A 11 -10.60 8.23 -9.76
C ARG A 11 -10.44 6.98 -8.88
N GLN A 12 -9.22 6.51 -8.70
CA GLN A 12 -8.92 5.43 -7.76
C GLN A 12 -9.36 5.76 -6.32
N PRO A 13 -10.07 4.83 -5.63
CA PRO A 13 -10.39 4.97 -4.22
C PRO A 13 -9.15 4.95 -3.30
N SER A 14 -9.27 5.63 -2.17
CA SER A 14 -8.19 5.86 -1.20
C SER A 14 -8.58 5.33 0.17
N ALA A 15 -7.58 4.83 0.92
CA ALA A 15 -7.75 4.33 2.28
C ALA A 15 -6.47 4.57 3.08
N TYR A 16 -6.09 5.83 3.30
CA TYR A 16 -4.82 6.17 3.98
C TYR A 16 -4.93 7.26 5.05
N ASN A 17 -6.14 7.77 5.29
CA ASN A 17 -6.44 8.72 6.36
C ASN A 17 -7.94 8.72 6.68
N GLU A 18 -8.31 9.36 7.79
CA GLU A 18 -9.68 9.38 8.34
C GLU A 18 -10.74 9.95 7.40
N SER A 19 -10.40 10.88 6.50
CA SER A 19 -11.41 11.48 5.61
C SER A 19 -12.00 10.48 4.62
N HIS A 20 -11.37 9.31 4.45
CA HIS A 20 -11.89 8.22 3.61
C HIS A 20 -12.88 7.31 4.34
N LEU A 21 -12.99 7.36 5.68
CA LEU A 21 -13.80 6.41 6.43
C LEU A 21 -15.29 6.45 6.02
N ALA A 22 -15.84 7.65 5.80
CA ALA A 22 -17.25 7.81 5.46
C ALA A 22 -17.59 7.13 4.11
N SER A 23 -16.80 7.38 3.07
CA SER A 23 -17.03 6.77 1.75
C SER A 23 -16.74 5.27 1.74
N LEU A 24 -15.76 4.81 2.52
CA LEU A 24 -15.48 3.39 2.71
C LEU A 24 -16.65 2.68 3.41
N THR A 25 -17.24 3.31 4.43
CA THR A 25 -18.40 2.79 5.16
C THR A 25 -19.62 2.68 4.25
N GLU A 26 -19.89 3.72 3.46
CA GLU A 26 -20.96 3.70 2.47
C GLU A 26 -20.76 2.57 1.46
N THR A 27 -19.54 2.40 0.95
CA THR A 27 -19.19 1.35 0.00
C THR A 27 -19.43 -0.05 0.58
N ALA A 28 -18.94 -0.33 1.79
CA ALA A 28 -19.13 -1.61 2.45
C ALA A 28 -20.62 -1.92 2.68
N ASN A 29 -21.38 -0.92 3.13
CA ASN A 29 -22.82 -1.06 3.36
C ASN A 29 -23.58 -1.37 2.06
N ILE A 30 -23.25 -0.69 0.95
CA ILE A 30 -23.89 -0.93 -0.35
C ILE A 30 -23.64 -2.37 -0.81
N ILE A 31 -22.40 -2.85 -0.74
CA ILE A 31 -22.05 -4.23 -1.15
C ILE A 31 -22.83 -5.25 -0.30
N LYS A 32 -22.85 -5.04 1.02
CA LYS A 32 -23.45 -5.96 1.97
C LYS A 32 -24.98 -5.92 1.98
N LYS A 33 -25.59 -4.81 1.55
CA LYS A 33 -27.06 -4.72 1.39
C LYS A 33 -27.61 -5.76 0.42
N GLY A 34 -26.81 -6.20 -0.55
CA GLY A 34 -27.14 -7.30 -1.46
C GLY A 34 -26.88 -8.71 -0.90
N GLY A 35 -26.47 -8.85 0.37
CA GLY A 35 -26.12 -10.13 1.00
C GLY A 35 -24.72 -10.64 0.67
N ALA A 36 -23.93 -9.90 -0.13
CA ALA A 36 -22.56 -10.27 -0.48
C ALA A 36 -21.56 -9.97 0.65
N LYS A 37 -20.40 -10.65 0.62
CA LYS A 37 -19.24 -10.27 1.43
C LYS A 37 -18.51 -9.09 0.79
N ALA A 38 -18.16 -8.10 1.59
CA ALA A 38 -17.37 -6.95 1.14
C ALA A 38 -15.90 -7.14 1.49
N ILE A 39 -15.04 -7.32 0.48
CA ILE A 39 -13.59 -7.41 0.65
C ILE A 39 -12.95 -6.17 0.01
N LEU A 40 -12.14 -5.44 0.77
CA LEU A 40 -11.41 -4.27 0.25
C LEU A 40 -10.02 -4.69 -0.26
N GLN A 41 -9.77 -4.55 -1.55
CA GLN A 41 -8.42 -4.73 -2.09
C GLN A 41 -7.59 -3.45 -1.88
N ILE A 42 -6.47 -3.57 -1.19
CA ILE A 42 -5.55 -2.46 -0.90
C ILE A 42 -4.20 -2.67 -1.61
N HIS A 43 -3.61 -1.58 -2.10
CA HIS A 43 -2.39 -1.64 -2.89
C HIS A 43 -1.65 -0.30 -2.93
N HIS A 44 -0.41 -0.37 -3.43
CA HIS A 44 0.44 0.77 -3.80
C HIS A 44 0.98 0.55 -5.22
N GLY A 45 0.79 1.53 -6.11
CA GLY A 45 1.15 1.45 -7.53
C GLY A 45 2.63 1.24 -7.80
N ASP A 46 3.53 1.83 -7.00
CA ASP A 46 4.98 1.74 -7.24
C ASP A 46 5.28 2.22 -8.68
N TYR A 47 6.03 1.45 -9.47
CA TYR A 47 6.29 1.66 -10.89
C TYR A 47 5.02 1.67 -11.75
N GLN A 48 3.87 1.23 -11.24
CA GLN A 48 2.57 1.36 -11.92
C GLN A 48 1.83 2.65 -11.53
N SER A 49 2.39 3.47 -10.64
CA SER A 49 1.83 4.79 -10.31
C SER A 49 1.91 5.72 -11.52
N LEU A 50 0.98 6.66 -11.61
CA LEU A 50 0.93 7.64 -12.69
C LEU A 50 1.71 8.90 -12.30
N ALA A 51 2.75 9.23 -13.06
CA ALA A 51 3.62 10.39 -12.81
C ALA A 51 2.86 11.74 -12.75
N GLN A 52 1.68 11.85 -13.38
CA GLN A 52 0.83 13.06 -13.28
C GLN A 52 0.31 13.34 -11.85
N PHE A 53 0.41 12.37 -10.93
CA PHE A 53 -0.04 12.51 -9.55
C PHE A 53 1.11 12.62 -8.54
N GLY A 54 2.36 12.66 -9.00
CA GLY A 54 3.54 12.82 -8.16
C GLY A 54 4.74 12.02 -8.64
N GLU A 55 5.84 12.10 -7.89
CA GLU A 55 7.03 11.28 -8.14
C GLU A 55 6.68 9.78 -8.02
N VAL A 56 7.06 9.01 -9.04
CA VAL A 56 6.89 7.55 -9.06
C VAL A 56 8.07 6.96 -8.29
N ILE A 57 7.77 6.13 -7.29
CA ILE A 57 8.77 5.54 -6.40
C ILE A 57 8.72 4.02 -6.46
N ALA A 58 9.88 3.39 -6.36
CA ALA A 58 10.10 1.95 -6.47
C ALA A 58 11.21 1.43 -5.55
N PRO A 59 11.38 0.10 -5.35
CA PRO A 59 12.48 -0.42 -4.54
C PRO A 59 13.85 0.04 -5.03
N SER A 60 14.02 0.29 -6.33
CA SER A 60 15.26 0.75 -6.94
C SER A 60 14.97 1.70 -8.09
N ASP A 61 15.96 2.51 -8.46
CA ASP A 61 15.86 3.38 -9.62
C ASP A 61 15.63 2.53 -10.88
N THR A 62 14.69 2.95 -11.71
CA THR A 62 14.36 2.28 -12.97
C THR A 62 13.87 3.27 -14.00
N ASP A 63 14.25 3.07 -15.25
CA ASP A 63 13.73 3.81 -16.40
C ASP A 63 13.69 2.85 -17.60
N ASN A 64 12.55 2.78 -18.28
CA ASN A 64 12.38 1.96 -19.48
C ASN A 64 12.04 2.80 -20.73
N GLY A 65 12.23 4.13 -20.67
CA GLY A 65 11.88 5.08 -21.73
C GLY A 65 10.39 5.42 -21.82
N LYS A 66 9.52 4.75 -21.05
CA LYS A 66 8.09 5.08 -20.93
C LYS A 66 7.74 5.66 -19.56
N GLN A 67 8.39 5.17 -18.52
CA GLN A 67 8.26 5.67 -17.16
C GLN A 67 9.57 5.49 -16.39
N SER A 68 9.93 6.49 -15.61
CA SER A 68 10.98 6.38 -14.61
C SER A 68 10.37 6.27 -13.21
N ALA A 69 11.07 5.60 -12.32
CA ALA A 69 10.78 5.61 -10.89
C ALA A 69 12.08 5.74 -10.11
N LYS A 70 11.99 6.47 -9.00
CA LYS A 70 13.10 6.71 -8.08
C LYS A 70 13.13 5.64 -7.00
N ALA A 71 14.31 5.25 -6.56
CA ALA A 71 14.50 4.38 -5.41
C ALA A 71 13.88 5.01 -4.14
N MET A 72 13.01 4.26 -3.47
CA MET A 72 12.42 4.67 -2.20
C MET A 72 13.51 4.84 -1.13
N SER A 73 13.42 5.92 -0.38
CA SER A 73 14.10 6.05 0.91
C SER A 73 13.51 5.08 1.95
N VAL A 74 14.26 4.81 3.01
CA VAL A 74 13.76 3.98 4.12
C VAL A 74 12.51 4.60 4.75
N ASP A 75 12.45 5.94 4.87
CA ASP A 75 11.29 6.65 5.41
C ASP A 75 10.04 6.47 4.55
N GLU A 76 10.18 6.52 3.21
CA GLU A 76 9.08 6.23 2.29
C GLU A 76 8.61 4.78 2.41
N ILE A 77 9.54 3.83 2.58
CA ILE A 77 9.19 2.42 2.80
C ILE A 77 8.34 2.28 4.06
N GLN A 78 8.77 2.90 5.17
CA GLN A 78 8.04 2.87 6.44
C GLN A 78 6.69 3.59 6.36
N ALA A 79 6.62 4.72 5.64
CA ALA A 79 5.38 5.45 5.41
C ALA A 79 4.37 4.60 4.65
N VAL A 80 4.81 3.86 3.62
CA VAL A 80 3.93 2.97 2.86
C VAL A 80 3.49 1.76 3.69
N ILE A 81 4.38 1.16 4.49
CA ILE A 81 4.03 0.07 5.44
C ILE A 81 2.95 0.57 6.42
N THR A 82 3.15 1.76 6.99
CA THR A 82 2.17 2.42 7.87
C THR A 82 0.84 2.65 7.15
N GLY A 83 0.89 3.06 5.88
CA GLY A 83 -0.28 3.22 5.02
C GLY A 83 -1.08 1.93 4.85
N PHE A 84 -0.43 0.77 4.66
CA PHE A 84 -1.11 -0.53 4.62
C PHE A 84 -1.80 -0.85 5.96
N GLY A 85 -1.16 -0.53 7.09
CA GLY A 85 -1.76 -0.65 8.41
C GLY A 85 -3.01 0.23 8.58
N MET A 86 -2.91 1.51 8.19
CA MET A 86 -4.02 2.47 8.23
C MET A 86 -5.19 2.04 7.33
N ALA A 87 -4.90 1.57 6.12
CA ALA A 87 -5.91 1.08 5.19
C ALA A 87 -6.68 -0.12 5.77
N THR A 88 -5.96 -1.01 6.46
CA THR A 88 -6.55 -2.17 7.12
C THR A 88 -7.44 -1.76 8.28
N ASP A 89 -7.00 -0.82 9.13
CA ASP A 89 -7.81 -0.27 10.23
C ASP A 89 -9.10 0.39 9.71
N LEU A 90 -8.97 1.25 8.69
CA LEU A 90 -10.12 1.89 8.05
C LEU A 90 -11.10 0.88 7.46
N ALA A 91 -10.61 -0.19 6.84
CA ALA A 91 -11.47 -1.24 6.28
C ALA A 91 -12.27 -1.95 7.38
N ILE A 92 -11.63 -2.27 8.51
CA ILE A 92 -12.29 -2.87 9.68
C ILE A 92 -13.38 -1.94 10.22
N ARG A 93 -13.04 -0.67 10.45
CA ARG A 93 -13.96 0.34 10.99
C ARG A 93 -15.11 0.66 10.05
N ALA A 94 -14.87 0.63 8.74
CA ALA A 94 -15.89 0.79 7.70
C ALA A 94 -16.85 -0.40 7.57
N GLY A 95 -16.54 -1.55 8.19
CA GLY A 95 -17.41 -2.73 8.19
C GLY A 95 -17.20 -3.69 7.02
N PHE A 96 -16.06 -3.62 6.33
CA PHE A 96 -15.65 -4.66 5.38
C PHE A 96 -15.45 -6.00 6.11
N ASP A 97 -15.76 -7.11 5.43
CA ASP A 97 -15.58 -8.46 5.95
C ASP A 97 -14.13 -8.95 5.87
N GLY A 98 -13.29 -8.25 5.12
CA GLY A 98 -11.88 -8.56 4.99
C GLY A 98 -11.13 -7.57 4.11
N VAL A 99 -9.81 -7.76 4.07
CA VAL A 99 -8.89 -7.00 3.24
C VAL A 99 -8.10 -7.97 2.38
N GLU A 100 -7.97 -7.65 1.10
CA GLU A 100 -7.04 -8.32 0.20
C GLU A 100 -5.83 -7.41 -0.05
N ILE A 101 -4.63 -7.92 0.19
CA ILE A 101 -3.40 -7.20 -0.13
C ILE A 101 -2.99 -7.54 -1.56
N HIS A 102 -2.94 -6.54 -2.44
CA HIS A 102 -2.55 -6.78 -3.84
C HIS A 102 -1.03 -6.97 -3.98
N GLY A 103 -0.60 -8.23 -4.05
CA GLY A 103 0.81 -8.63 -4.13
C GLY A 103 1.34 -9.03 -5.51
N ALA A 104 0.61 -8.74 -6.59
CA ALA A 104 0.87 -9.26 -7.94
C ALA A 104 1.04 -8.14 -8.99
N ASN A 105 1.11 -8.51 -10.27
CA ASN A 105 1.05 -7.62 -11.44
C ASN A 105 2.07 -6.46 -11.47
N ASN A 106 3.27 -6.70 -10.94
CA ASN A 106 4.36 -5.73 -10.82
C ASN A 106 4.03 -4.54 -9.91
N TYR A 107 3.15 -4.71 -8.93
CA TYR A 107 2.93 -3.73 -7.86
C TYR A 107 3.98 -3.88 -6.75
N LEU A 108 3.99 -2.92 -5.82
CA LEU A 108 5.04 -2.73 -4.82
C LEU A 108 5.58 -4.00 -4.15
N ILE A 109 4.66 -4.85 -3.69
CA ILE A 109 5.00 -6.08 -2.98
C ILE A 109 5.76 -7.07 -3.86
N GLN A 110 5.36 -7.20 -5.14
CA GLN A 110 6.07 -8.05 -6.09
C GLN A 110 7.42 -7.45 -6.44
N GLN A 111 7.52 -6.12 -6.53
CA GLN A 111 8.78 -5.45 -6.86
C GLN A 111 9.81 -5.63 -5.73
N PHE A 112 9.44 -5.44 -4.47
CA PHE A 112 10.32 -5.74 -3.33
C PHE A 112 10.75 -7.21 -3.30
N PHE A 113 9.85 -8.12 -3.65
CA PHE A 113 10.17 -9.54 -3.72
C PHE A 113 11.09 -9.89 -4.90
N SER A 114 10.96 -9.27 -6.07
CA SER A 114 11.68 -9.69 -7.27
C SER A 114 13.14 -9.24 -7.26
N PRO A 115 14.15 -10.14 -7.42
CA PRO A 115 15.55 -9.72 -7.55
C PRO A 115 15.83 -8.99 -8.89
N GLN A 116 14.88 -9.02 -9.83
CA GLN A 116 14.99 -8.26 -11.08
C GLN A 116 14.63 -6.78 -10.87
N ALA A 117 13.65 -6.49 -10.00
CA ALA A 117 13.17 -5.13 -9.74
C ALA A 117 13.87 -4.50 -8.52
N ASN A 118 14.13 -5.29 -7.47
CA ASN A 118 14.80 -4.83 -6.26
C ASN A 118 16.30 -5.09 -6.33
N LYS A 119 17.05 -4.03 -6.58
CA LYS A 119 18.52 -3.99 -6.67
C LYS A 119 19.16 -3.37 -5.44
N ARG A 120 18.41 -3.16 -4.34
CA ARG A 120 18.95 -2.57 -3.11
C ARG A 120 19.99 -3.49 -2.47
N ASP A 121 20.94 -2.86 -1.80
CA ASP A 121 22.00 -3.48 -1.00
C ASP A 121 21.82 -3.25 0.52
N ASP A 122 20.69 -2.67 0.92
CA ASP A 122 20.29 -2.45 2.31
C ASP A 122 19.41 -3.59 2.87
N GLU A 123 18.82 -3.36 4.06
CA GLU A 123 17.98 -4.36 4.73
C GLU A 123 16.69 -4.72 3.96
N TRP A 124 16.35 -3.98 2.90
CA TRP A 124 15.17 -4.18 2.07
C TRP A 124 15.47 -4.88 0.75
N GLY A 125 16.74 -5.17 0.42
CA GLY A 125 17.12 -5.89 -0.79
C GLY A 125 18.31 -6.84 -0.65
N GLY A 126 18.78 -7.35 -1.79
CA GLY A 126 19.82 -8.38 -1.85
C GLY A 126 19.28 -9.77 -1.49
N SER A 127 19.43 -10.17 -0.23
CA SER A 127 19.07 -11.51 0.23
C SER A 127 17.56 -11.79 0.09
N LEU A 128 17.17 -13.06 0.00
CA LEU A 128 15.75 -13.45 0.00
C LEU A 128 15.04 -12.96 1.28
N GLU A 129 15.73 -13.00 2.42
CA GLU A 129 15.19 -12.55 3.70
C GLU A 129 14.87 -11.05 3.68
N ASN A 130 15.79 -10.22 3.18
CA ASN A 130 15.60 -8.78 3.05
C ASN A 130 14.49 -8.43 2.04
N ARG A 131 14.44 -9.13 0.90
CA ARG A 131 13.36 -8.96 -0.09
C ARG A 131 11.98 -9.38 0.42
N LEU A 132 11.92 -10.23 1.45
CA LEU A 132 10.69 -10.61 2.15
C LEU A 132 10.36 -9.70 3.35
N ARG A 133 11.27 -8.79 3.72
CA ARG A 133 11.12 -7.92 4.90
C ARG A 133 9.90 -7.02 4.75
N PHE A 134 9.71 -6.40 3.58
CA PHE A 134 8.56 -5.53 3.30
C PHE A 134 7.22 -6.21 3.64
N GLN A 135 7.01 -7.41 3.12
CA GLN A 135 5.76 -8.14 3.31
C GLN A 135 5.56 -8.63 4.74
N ARG A 136 6.66 -8.95 5.43
CA ARG A 136 6.63 -9.31 6.85
C ARG A 136 6.29 -8.10 7.72
N SER A 137 6.81 -6.92 7.40
CA SER A 137 6.57 -5.69 8.16
C SER A 137 5.11 -5.22 8.06
N MET A 138 4.42 -5.46 6.93
CA MET A 138 2.99 -5.14 6.79
C MET A 138 2.09 -5.93 7.77
N LYS A 139 2.54 -7.06 8.32
CA LYS A 139 1.75 -7.86 9.28
C LYS A 139 1.69 -7.23 10.67
N GLN A 140 2.53 -6.25 10.96
CA GLN A 140 2.58 -5.62 12.27
C GLN A 140 1.42 -4.63 12.39
N LYS A 141 0.55 -4.83 13.38
CA LYS A 141 -0.53 -3.89 13.69
C LYS A 141 0.07 -2.50 13.94
N PRO A 142 -0.54 -1.42 13.45
CA PRO A 142 -0.20 -0.10 13.96
C PRO A 142 -0.40 -0.13 15.47
N ASN A 143 0.66 0.17 16.23
CA ASN A 143 0.55 0.44 17.66
C ASN A 143 -0.41 1.61 17.80
N THR A 144 -1.66 1.33 18.16
CA THR A 144 -2.60 2.34 18.64
C THR A 144 -2.07 2.75 20.00
N THR A 145 -1.14 3.70 20.02
CA THR A 145 -0.70 4.34 21.25
C THR A 145 -1.94 4.94 21.90
N ARG A 146 -2.33 4.38 23.06
CA ARG A 146 -3.25 5.01 23.99
C ARG A 146 -2.74 6.43 24.23
N GLN A 147 -3.40 7.43 23.67
CA GLN A 147 -3.34 8.76 24.27
C GLN A 147 -4.15 8.67 25.56
N ASN A 148 -3.41 8.47 26.66
CA ASN A 148 -3.92 8.72 28.00
C ASN A 148 -4.37 10.17 28.04
N LEU A 149 -5.68 10.37 28.17
CA LEU A 149 -6.21 11.59 28.75
C LEU A 149 -5.71 11.65 30.20
N SER A 150 -4.81 12.59 30.46
CA SER A 150 -4.49 13.11 31.80
C SER A 150 -5.20 14.44 31.99
#